data_AF-A0AAW1XSP4-F1
#
_entry.id   AF-A0AAW1XSP4-F1
#
_cell.length_a   1.000
_cell.length_b   1.000
_cell.length_c   1.000
_cell.angle_alpha   90.00
_cell.angle_beta   90.00
_cell.angle_gamma   90.00
#
_symmetry.space_group_name_H-M   'P 1'
#
loop_
_entity.id
_entity.type
_entity.pdbx_description
1 polymer ?
#
loop_
_entity_poly.entity_id
_entity_poly.type
_entity_poly.pdbx_seq_one_letter_code
_entity_poly.pdbx_strand_id
1 'polypeptide(L)'
;MKNMMYLALLMFLIQIGCFSTGHCKDFLPMDSHLIDQTCRKTPNPTLCVSSLKSDPHSSASADVSGLALIMVGCANQAITTGNPKFAEQAMNEAANEANSCEDEFSRGSPLTYENKAVADVAGVASAIVRILL
;
A
#
# COMPACT_ATOMS: atom_id res chain seq x y z
N MET A 1 -22.22 -13.68 -21.66
CA MET A 1 -20.75 -13.55 -21.48
C MET A 1 -20.24 -12.13 -21.77
N LYS A 2 -20.61 -11.52 -22.91
CA LYS A 2 -20.23 -10.13 -23.25
C LYS A 2 -20.68 -9.09 -22.21
N ASN A 3 -21.88 -9.23 -21.65
CA ASN A 3 -22.39 -8.31 -20.61
C ASN A 3 -21.68 -8.46 -19.25
N MET A 4 -21.16 -9.66 -18.93
CA MET A 4 -20.39 -9.88 -17.69
C MET A 4 -18.98 -9.30 -17.80
N MET A 5 -18.40 -9.36 -19.01
CA MET A 5 -17.14 -8.69 -19.34
C MET A 5 -17.28 -7.16 -19.28
N TYR A 6 -18.42 -6.60 -19.72
CA TYR A 6 -18.72 -5.17 -19.57
C TYR A 6 -18.89 -4.74 -18.12
N LEU A 7 -19.50 -5.55 -17.26
CA LEU A 7 -19.58 -5.27 -15.82
C LEU A 7 -18.20 -5.27 -15.16
N ALA A 8 -17.35 -6.24 -15.47
CA ALA A 8 -15.98 -6.30 -14.96
C ALA A 8 -15.13 -5.12 -15.44
N LEU A 9 -15.28 -4.71 -16.71
CA LEU A 9 -14.66 -3.50 -17.26
C LEU A 9 -15.18 -2.24 -16.58
N LEU A 10 -16.49 -2.12 -16.34
CA LEU A 10 -17.07 -1.00 -15.59
C LEU A 10 -16.55 -0.94 -14.16
N MET A 11 -16.41 -2.08 -13.48
CA MET A 11 -15.81 -2.13 -12.14
C MET A 11 -14.32 -1.74 -12.19
N PHE A 12 -13.56 -2.16 -13.19
CA PHE A 12 -12.16 -1.73 -13.39
C PHE A 12 -12.05 -0.23 -13.67
N LEU A 13 -12.96 0.32 -14.49
CA LEU A 13 -13.02 1.76 -14.77
C LEU A 13 -13.47 2.56 -13.53
N ILE A 14 -14.30 1.99 -12.66
CA ILE A 14 -14.68 2.56 -11.36
C ILE A 14 -13.48 2.55 -10.40
N GLN A 15 -12.62 1.51 -10.40
CA GLN A 15 -11.37 1.50 -9.64
C GLN A 15 -10.38 2.57 -10.15
N ILE A 16 -10.29 2.75 -11.47
CA ILE A 16 -9.49 3.82 -12.11
C ILE A 16 -10.09 5.22 -11.82
N GLY A 17 -11.41 5.31 -11.60
CA GLY A 17 -12.13 6.54 -11.25
C GLY A 17 -12.13 6.89 -9.76
N CYS A 18 -12.08 5.90 -8.87
CA CYS A 18 -11.96 6.10 -7.40
C CYS A 18 -10.52 6.41 -6.95
N PHE A 19 -9.56 6.43 -7.89
CA PHE A 19 -8.26 7.09 -7.74
C PHE A 19 -8.37 8.63 -7.65
N SER A 20 -9.57 9.20 -7.74
CA SER A 20 -9.76 10.64 -7.79
C SER A 20 -9.54 11.30 -6.42
N THR A 21 -8.41 12.03 -6.36
CA THR A 21 -8.09 13.26 -5.59
C THR A 21 -7.27 13.22 -4.30
N GLY A 22 -6.55 12.14 -4.00
CA GLY A 22 -5.43 12.18 -3.05
C GLY A 22 -4.08 12.12 -3.75
N HIS A 23 -3.39 13.25 -3.95
CA HIS A 23 -1.99 13.21 -4.38
C HIS A 23 -1.11 12.64 -3.27
N CYS A 24 -0.69 11.38 -3.42
CA CYS A 24 0.64 10.91 -3.01
C CYS A 24 1.29 10.30 -4.26
N LYS A 25 1.56 11.14 -5.28
CA LYS A 25 1.88 10.71 -6.66
C LYS A 25 3.18 9.92 -6.83
N ASP A 26 3.91 9.61 -5.76
CA ASP A 26 5.20 8.91 -5.80
C ASP A 26 5.18 7.56 -5.05
N PHE A 27 4.05 6.80 -5.05
CA PHE A 27 4.01 5.43 -4.47
C PHE A 27 4.95 4.42 -5.15
N LEU A 28 5.78 4.83 -6.10
CA LEU A 28 7.03 4.10 -6.32
C LEU A 28 8.17 5.11 -6.33
N PRO A 29 9.16 4.80 -5.51
CA PRO A 29 10.18 4.00 -6.13
C PRO A 29 9.93 2.51 -5.88
N MET A 30 10.44 1.69 -6.77
CA MET A 30 10.78 0.29 -6.62
C MET A 30 12.26 0.27 -6.19
N ASP A 31 12.78 -0.87 -5.75
CA ASP A 31 14.15 -1.00 -5.24
C ASP A 31 14.93 -2.09 -5.95
N SER A 32 16.24 -1.88 -6.08
CA SER A 32 17.20 -2.77 -6.73
C SER A 32 17.18 -4.21 -6.19
N HIS A 33 16.94 -4.43 -4.89
CA HIS A 33 17.04 -5.75 -4.25
C HIS A 33 15.81 -6.63 -4.53
N LEU A 34 14.63 -6.02 -4.60
CA LEU A 34 13.38 -6.70 -4.93
C LEU A 34 13.39 -7.25 -6.37
N ILE A 35 14.11 -6.56 -7.24
CA ILE A 35 14.36 -6.95 -8.63
C ILE A 35 15.27 -8.18 -8.70
N ASP A 36 16.37 -8.20 -7.95
CA ASP A 36 17.31 -9.31 -7.95
C ASP A 36 16.70 -10.61 -7.37
N GLN A 37 15.84 -10.51 -6.36
CA GLN A 37 15.14 -11.69 -5.80
C GLN A 37 14.03 -12.22 -6.70
N THR A 38 13.25 -11.33 -7.32
CA THR A 38 12.16 -11.73 -8.23
C THR A 38 12.73 -12.42 -9.46
N CYS A 39 13.81 -11.87 -10.03
CA CYS A 39 14.41 -12.39 -11.25
C CYS A 39 15.11 -13.73 -11.09
N ARG A 40 15.68 -14.04 -9.92
CA ARG A 40 16.28 -15.36 -9.64
C ARG A 40 15.28 -16.51 -9.67
N LYS A 41 13.98 -16.25 -9.55
CA LYS A 41 12.91 -17.26 -9.65
C LYS A 41 12.35 -17.43 -11.05
N THR A 42 12.84 -16.68 -12.03
CA THR A 42 12.42 -16.80 -13.42
C THR A 42 13.37 -17.68 -14.22
N PRO A 43 12.91 -18.34 -15.29
CA PRO A 43 13.77 -19.18 -16.12
C PRO A 43 14.97 -18.44 -16.76
N ASN A 44 14.95 -17.10 -16.79
CA ASN A 44 16.03 -16.30 -17.37
C ASN A 44 16.35 -15.05 -16.52
N PRO A 45 17.14 -15.23 -15.44
CA PRO A 45 17.36 -14.19 -14.42
C PRO A 45 18.10 -12.96 -14.94
N THR A 46 19.10 -13.15 -15.79
CA THR A 46 19.90 -12.06 -16.34
C THR A 46 19.05 -11.14 -17.23
N LEU A 47 18.17 -11.73 -18.05
CA LEU A 47 17.24 -10.97 -18.88
C LEU A 47 16.25 -10.19 -18.00
N CYS A 48 15.68 -10.84 -16.99
CA CYS A 48 14.76 -10.22 -16.04
C CYS A 48 15.37 -9.03 -15.27
N VAL A 49 16.59 -9.18 -14.72
CA VAL A 49 17.25 -8.10 -13.96
C VAL A 49 17.57 -6.93 -14.88
N SER A 50 18.03 -7.22 -16.10
CA SER A 50 18.31 -6.17 -17.09
C SER A 50 17.05 -5.41 -17.51
N SER A 51 15.91 -6.10 -17.66
CA SER A 51 14.62 -5.49 -17.99
C SER A 51 14.05 -4.66 -16.84
N LEU A 52 14.11 -5.16 -15.60
CA LEU A 52 13.58 -4.43 -14.43
C LEU A 52 14.48 -3.26 -14.01
N LYS A 53 15.82 -3.40 -14.01
CA LYS A 53 16.74 -2.27 -13.73
C LYS A 53 16.77 -1.22 -14.85
N SER A 54 16.33 -1.56 -16.07
CA SER A 54 16.14 -0.59 -17.15
C SER A 54 14.87 0.26 -17.00
N ASP A 55 13.96 -0.10 -16.08
CA ASP A 55 12.81 0.72 -15.73
C ASP A 55 13.23 1.79 -14.69
N PRO A 56 13.08 3.10 -14.97
CA PRO A 56 13.51 4.17 -14.08
C PRO A 56 12.76 4.26 -12.74
N HIS A 57 11.69 3.51 -12.53
CA HIS A 57 11.01 3.47 -11.23
C HIS A 57 11.69 2.54 -10.21
N SER A 58 12.63 1.69 -10.63
CA SER A 58 13.20 0.54 -9.91
C SER A 58 14.17 0.74 -8.74
N SER A 59 14.57 1.96 -8.34
CA SER A 59 15.69 2.12 -7.40
C SER A 59 15.65 3.31 -6.42
N ALA A 60 14.56 3.56 -5.71
CA ALA A 60 14.55 4.61 -4.66
C ALA A 60 13.75 4.33 -3.35
N SER A 61 13.35 3.08 -2.98
CA SER A 61 12.38 2.84 -1.86
C SER A 61 12.45 1.62 -0.90
N ALA A 62 13.29 0.57 -0.99
CA ALA A 62 12.95 -0.69 -0.28
C ALA A 62 13.51 -0.93 1.12
N ASP A 63 13.26 0.00 2.03
CA ASP A 63 13.19 -0.34 3.45
C ASP A 63 11.80 -0.02 4.00
N VAL A 64 11.27 -0.90 4.87
CA VAL A 64 9.95 -0.77 5.52
C VAL A 64 9.81 0.57 6.24
N SER A 65 10.92 1.09 6.79
CA SER A 65 10.98 2.41 7.40
C SER A 65 10.72 3.54 6.40
N GLY A 66 11.26 3.45 5.19
CA GLY A 66 11.00 4.41 4.11
C GLY A 66 9.53 4.38 3.69
N LEU A 67 8.98 3.18 3.54
CA LEU A 67 7.57 2.98 3.22
C LEU A 67 6.64 3.54 4.33
N ALA A 68 6.97 3.30 5.60
CA ALA A 68 6.23 3.83 6.74
C ALA A 68 6.25 5.37 6.78
N LEU A 69 7.41 5.98 6.52
CA LEU A 69 7.54 7.44 6.47
C LEU A 69 6.74 8.06 5.32
N ILE A 70 6.71 7.40 4.16
CA ILE A 70 5.87 7.82 3.02
C ILE A 70 4.39 7.80 3.42
N MET A 71 3.92 6.72 4.03
CA MET A 71 2.53 6.60 4.48
C MET A 71 2.12 7.68 5.49
N VAL A 72 2.99 7.96 6.48
CA VAL A 72 2.78 9.07 7.43
C VAL A 72 2.76 10.42 6.71
N GLY A 73 3.64 10.62 5.73
CA GLY A 73 3.66 11.81 4.88
C GLY A 73 2.36 12.02 4.10
N CYS A 74 1.83 10.97 3.46
CA CYS A 74 0.57 11.04 2.73
C CYS A 74 -0.61 11.38 3.66
N ALA A 75 -0.67 10.78 4.85
CA ALA A 75 -1.71 11.07 5.85
C ALA A 75 -1.65 12.51 6.35
N ASN A 76 -0.45 13.01 6.65
CA ASN A 76 -0.24 14.40 7.04
C ASN A 76 -0.63 15.38 5.92
N GLN A 77 -0.30 15.06 4.67
CA GLN A 77 -0.70 15.86 3.52
C GLN A 77 -2.23 15.88 3.36
N ALA A 78 -2.89 14.73 3.48
CA ALA A 78 -4.34 14.65 3.38
C ALA A 78 -5.04 15.49 4.45
N ILE A 79 -4.55 15.45 5.69
CA ILE A 79 -5.05 16.30 6.78
C ILE A 79 -4.84 17.80 6.46
N THR A 80 -3.63 18.19 6.08
CA THR A 80 -3.26 19.61 5.88
C THR A 80 -3.84 20.22 4.61
N THR A 81 -4.19 19.41 3.61
CA THR A 81 -4.84 19.84 2.37
C THR A 81 -6.37 19.81 2.45
N GLY A 82 -6.94 19.49 3.61
CA GLY A 82 -8.39 19.53 3.84
C GLY A 82 -9.13 18.27 3.36
N ASN A 83 -8.44 17.13 3.22
CA ASN A 83 -9.04 15.82 2.99
C ASN A 83 -8.77 14.83 4.15
N PRO A 84 -9.20 15.15 5.39
CA PRO A 84 -9.02 14.26 6.53
C PRO A 84 -9.74 12.92 6.37
N LYS A 85 -10.78 12.83 5.52
CA LYS A 85 -11.53 11.58 5.33
C LYS A 85 -10.67 10.50 4.68
N PHE A 86 -9.82 10.90 3.74
CA PHE A 86 -8.83 10.00 3.15
C PHE A 86 -7.84 9.47 4.20
N ALA A 87 -7.35 10.34 5.09
CA ALA A 87 -6.47 9.92 6.18
C ALA A 87 -7.18 8.99 7.18
N GLU A 88 -8.45 9.22 7.52
CA GLU A 88 -9.24 8.32 8.36
C GLU A 88 -9.37 6.94 7.72
N GLN A 89 -9.71 6.89 6.42
CA GLN A 89 -9.86 5.63 5.68
C GLN A 89 -8.55 4.85 5.60
N ALA A 90 -7.45 5.52 5.26
CA ALA A 90 -6.13 4.89 5.20
C ALA A 90 -5.70 4.29 6.54
N MET A 91 -5.99 4.96 7.66
CA MET A 91 -5.71 4.43 8.99
C MET A 91 -6.59 3.22 9.33
N ASN A 92 -7.89 3.26 8.98
CA ASN A 92 -8.76 2.10 9.18
C ASN A 92 -8.33 0.89 8.33
N GLU A 93 -7.88 1.13 7.09
CA GLU A 93 -7.33 0.08 6.21
C GLU A 93 -6.06 -0.54 6.81
N ALA A 94 -5.12 0.27 7.31
CA ALA A 94 -3.92 -0.23 7.98
C ALA A 94 -4.24 -1.10 9.21
N ALA A 95 -5.24 -0.70 10.01
CA ALA A 95 -5.69 -1.51 11.14
C ALA A 95 -6.33 -2.83 10.70
N ASN A 96 -7.18 -2.79 9.67
CA ASN A 96 -7.85 -3.97 9.15
C ASN A 96 -6.87 -4.96 8.53
N GLU A 97 -5.89 -4.48 7.77
CA GLU A 97 -4.87 -5.33 7.14
C GLU A 97 -4.00 -6.01 8.21
N ALA A 98 -3.60 -5.28 9.26
CA ALA A 98 -2.83 -5.85 10.35
C ALA A 98 -3.61 -6.91 11.13
N ASN A 99 -4.90 -6.67 11.42
CA ASN A 99 -5.77 -7.65 12.07
C ASN A 99 -6.02 -8.87 11.16
N SER A 100 -6.30 -8.65 9.88
CA SER A 100 -6.50 -9.72 8.91
C SER A 100 -5.23 -10.57 8.78
N CYS A 101 -4.06 -9.93 8.76
CA CYS A 101 -2.78 -10.63 8.75
C CYS A 101 -2.62 -11.51 9.98
N GLU A 102 -3.04 -11.08 11.18
CA GLU A 102 -3.02 -11.94 12.37
C GLU A 102 -4.02 -13.09 12.31
N ASP A 103 -5.24 -12.81 11.87
CA ASP A 103 -6.35 -13.76 11.87
C ASP A 103 -6.12 -14.94 10.91
N GLU A 104 -5.28 -14.76 9.88
CA GLU A 104 -4.84 -15.85 8.99
C GLU A 104 -4.01 -16.92 9.72
N PHE A 105 -3.41 -16.61 10.86
CA PHE A 105 -2.56 -17.53 11.61
C PHE A 105 -3.30 -18.11 12.83
N SER A 106 -3.59 -19.41 12.78
CA SER A 106 -4.35 -20.09 13.84
C SER A 106 -3.69 -20.11 15.23
N ARG A 107 -2.40 -19.74 15.34
CA ARG A 107 -1.65 -19.65 16.60
C ARG A 107 -0.87 -18.33 16.75
N GLY A 108 -1.28 -17.29 16.02
CA GLY A 108 -0.55 -16.02 15.91
C GLY A 108 0.52 -16.06 14.82
N SER A 109 0.75 -14.91 14.19
CA SER A 109 1.77 -14.79 13.14
C SER A 109 3.17 -14.62 13.74
N PRO A 110 4.24 -14.80 12.93
CA PRO A 110 5.59 -14.39 13.31
C PRO A 110 5.74 -12.89 13.64
N LEU A 111 4.71 -12.08 13.39
CA LEU A 111 4.65 -10.62 13.53
C LEU A 111 3.54 -10.18 14.50
N THR A 112 3.08 -11.04 15.42
CA THR A 112 1.94 -10.74 16.29
C THR A 112 2.09 -9.43 17.07
N TYR A 113 3.30 -9.10 17.53
CA TYR A 113 3.51 -7.85 18.25
C TYR A 113 3.39 -6.64 17.32
N GLU A 114 3.99 -6.74 16.14
CA GLU A 114 4.01 -5.70 15.11
C GLU A 114 2.62 -5.44 14.56
N ASN A 115 1.87 -6.48 14.20
CA ASN A 115 0.52 -6.34 13.68
C ASN A 115 -0.42 -5.76 14.74
N LYS A 116 -0.31 -6.19 16.00
CA LYS A 116 -1.07 -5.58 17.08
C LYS A 116 -0.74 -4.10 17.27
N ALA A 117 0.55 -3.75 17.27
CA ALA A 117 0.98 -2.37 17.42
C ALA A 117 0.48 -1.49 16.26
N VAL A 118 0.54 -1.99 15.02
CA VAL A 118 0.01 -1.29 13.84
C VAL A 118 -1.50 -1.12 13.96
N ALA A 119 -2.25 -2.16 14.34
CA ALA A 119 -3.70 -2.08 14.51
C ALA A 119 -4.11 -1.07 15.59
N ASP A 120 -3.46 -1.10 16.75
CA ASP A 120 -3.74 -0.19 17.86
C ASP A 120 -3.42 1.26 17.49
N VAL A 121 -2.23 1.52 16.93
CA VAL A 121 -1.81 2.87 16.54
C VAL A 121 -2.69 3.42 15.43
N ALA A 122 -2.98 2.62 14.40
CA ALA A 122 -3.82 3.05 13.30
C ALA A 122 -5.27 3.30 13.74
N GLY A 123 -5.82 2.49 14.66
CA GLY A 123 -7.13 2.73 15.26
C GLY A 123 -7.21 4.03 16.07
N VAL A 124 -6.19 4.33 16.87
CA VAL A 124 -6.10 5.62 17.58
C VAL A 124 -5.98 6.78 16.59
N ALA A 125 -5.14 6.64 15.56
CA ALA A 125 -4.95 7.66 14.54
C ALA A 125 -6.25 7.93 13.76
N SER A 126 -7.00 6.90 13.35
CA SER A 126 -8.28 7.09 12.66
C SER A 126 -9.28 7.84 13.54
N ALA A 127 -9.38 7.50 14.82
CA ALA A 127 -10.25 8.19 15.78
C ALA A 127 -9.87 9.67 15.95
N ILE A 128 -8.57 10.00 15.98
CA ILE A 128 -8.10 11.40 16.05
C ILE A 128 -8.44 12.14 14.76
N VAL A 129 -8.15 11.55 13.60
CA VAL A 129 -8.42 12.17 12.29
C VAL A 129 -9.91 12.43 12.10
N ARG A 130 -10.77 11.55 12.62
CA ARG A 130 -12.23 11.70 12.59
C ARG A 130 -12.74 12.96 13.31
N ILE A 131 -11.97 13.53 14.24
CA ILE A 131 -12.32 14.82 14.89
C ILE A 131 -12.33 15.97 13.87
N LEU A 132 -11.62 15.83 12.76
CA LEU A 132 -11.49 16.83 11.70
C LEU A 132 -12.58 16.71 10.60
N LEU A 133 -13.53 15.77 10.73
CA LEU A 133 -14.62 15.49 9.78
C LEU A 133 -15.95 16.11 10.23
#